data_AF-A0A9E0VMK7-F1
#
_entry.id   AF-A0A9E0VMK7-F1
#
_cell.length_a   1.000
_cell.length_b   1.000
_cell.length_c   1.000
_cell.angle_alpha   90.00
_cell.angle_beta   90.00
_cell.angle_gamma   90.00
#
_symmetry.space_group_name_H-M   'P 1'
#
loop_
_entity.id
_entity.type
_entity.pdbx_description
1 polymer ?
#
loop_
_entity_poly.entity_id
_entity_poly.type
_entity_poly.pdbx_seq_one_letter_code
_entity_poly.pdbx_strand_id
1 'polypeptide(L)'
;MDDFEKELKAGFLEEAAQLLSETEQTFLQLESNPEDRTTVEKIFRLAHNLKGSANAVGFSQLGEFTHELESYLLKLKDGRLPIDRGAVDILLRSNDFLVSWVSALQTNFEAKVDFAALASELKAQEERRASAVDDSAHAADAAPANESETETEAEAVQPQEQVSEVPSADAFGDESSAPTEDPIAEALAKATLSSLPAPPPSAPSAPVSAKPASATNSGAANAPEESIRIGLGRLEKLLNFVGEMVILHSVLNEQSLSDDKLLLRKTIHQLGKVTKEVQELSMGLRMIPVRQTFQKMQRIVRDTSSALGKQVNLILAGEDTELDKTVLESIGDPLVHLIRNAVDHGVEGADLRRERGKPAAGEVRLSAYHQSGSLMIEIKDDGGGLDPAKLRAKAVEKGIVPANRALSDQEAYQLIFASGFSTKAQTTDISGRGVGMDVVRTNIERLKGDIHIETELGKFTCFKIRLPLTLAIIDGMVVTAENARYVIPLAHVHESVRPAKEDLHFVTGMGDVFSLRGENLPLYRLSGLLGTKGTPRPAPDCIAIVVRTLKHPFAILVDDILNQTQVVIKKLGAEHSRLVGFSGSAILGDGKPALILELPELLAKQNRTGAAPRETAPRENAPKERIAA
;
A
#
# COMPACT_ATOMS: atom_id res chain seq x y z
N MET A 1 4.46 30.10 33.68
CA MET A 1 5.17 28.92 33.16
C MET A 1 6.43 29.42 32.49
N ASP A 2 7.59 29.09 33.06
CA ASP A 2 8.91 29.44 32.51
C ASP A 2 9.12 28.69 31.17
N ASP A 3 9.95 29.21 30.26
CA ASP A 3 10.19 28.58 28.97
C ASP A 3 10.87 27.21 29.11
N PHE A 4 11.71 27.05 30.13
CA PHE A 4 12.27 25.75 30.53
C PHE A 4 11.18 24.75 30.98
N GLU A 5 10.18 25.21 31.74
CA GLU A 5 9.07 24.38 32.18
C GLU A 5 8.22 23.92 30.98
N LYS A 6 8.00 24.80 29.99
CA LYS A 6 7.27 24.45 28.76
C LYS A 6 8.01 23.41 27.92
N GLU A 7 9.32 23.55 27.79
CA GLU A 7 10.15 22.60 27.05
C GLU A 7 10.12 21.21 27.71
N LEU A 8 10.19 21.16 29.05
CA LEU A 8 10.08 19.92 29.82
C LEU A 8 8.69 19.26 29.67
N LYS A 9 7.60 20.05 29.77
CA LYS A 9 6.23 19.53 29.57
C LYS A 9 6.01 19.05 28.14
N ALA A 10 6.53 19.77 27.14
CA ALA A 10 6.43 19.37 25.74
C ALA A 10 7.19 18.07 25.45
N GLY A 11 8.43 17.95 25.93
CA GLY A 11 9.23 16.73 25.78
C GLY A 11 8.56 15.51 26.42
N PHE A 12 8.03 15.65 27.63
CA PHE A 12 7.26 14.59 28.28
C PHE A 12 6.03 14.18 27.47
N LEU A 13 5.26 15.12 26.92
CA LEU A 13 4.06 14.77 26.15
C LEU A 13 4.38 14.08 24.83
N GLU A 14 5.53 14.39 24.20
CA GLU A 14 6.00 13.66 23.02
C GLU A 14 6.39 12.21 23.39
N GLU A 15 7.13 12.04 24.50
CA GLU A 15 7.50 10.71 25.02
C GLU A 15 6.25 9.90 25.44
N ALA A 16 5.32 10.52 26.17
CA ALA A 16 4.07 9.90 26.60
C ALA A 16 3.23 9.43 25.41
N ALA A 17 3.13 10.24 24.34
CA ALA A 17 2.41 9.85 23.13
C ALA A 17 3.05 8.61 22.46
N GLN A 18 4.38 8.54 22.46
CA GLN A 18 5.09 7.38 21.92
C GLN A 18 4.90 6.13 22.79
N LEU A 19 5.03 6.25 24.11
CA LEU A 19 4.82 5.15 25.06
C LEU A 19 3.38 4.60 25.01
N LEU A 20 2.37 5.47 24.89
CA LEU A 20 0.98 5.04 24.77
C LEU A 20 0.72 4.30 23.45
N SER A 21 1.39 4.68 22.38
CA SER A 21 1.31 3.95 21.11
C SER A 21 1.93 2.55 21.20
N GLU A 22 3.02 2.39 21.95
CA GLU A 22 3.65 1.08 22.21
C GLU A 22 2.80 0.21 23.15
N THR A 23 2.15 0.84 24.12
CA THR A 23 1.30 0.15 25.11
C THR A 23 0.07 -0.47 24.45
N GLU A 24 -0.55 0.22 23.48
CA GLU A 24 -1.68 -0.31 22.70
C GLU A 24 -1.34 -1.64 22.01
N GLN A 25 -0.17 -1.73 21.40
CA GLN A 25 0.30 -2.95 20.73
C GLN A 25 0.46 -4.10 21.72
N THR A 26 0.99 -3.78 22.90
CA THR A 26 1.24 -4.77 23.95
C THR A 26 -0.07 -5.30 24.53
N PHE A 27 -1.12 -4.45 24.61
CA PHE A 27 -2.47 -4.89 24.99
C PHE A 27 -3.09 -5.85 23.97
N LEU A 28 -2.94 -5.60 22.67
CA LEU A 28 -3.43 -6.50 21.62
C LEU A 28 -2.69 -7.85 21.62
N GLN A 29 -1.38 -7.84 21.89
CA GLN A 29 -0.60 -9.08 22.06
C GLN A 29 -1.05 -9.87 23.29
N LEU A 30 -1.36 -9.20 24.40
CA LEU A 30 -1.85 -9.82 25.62
C LEU A 30 -3.16 -10.60 25.42
N GLU A 31 -4.05 -10.13 24.52
CA GLU A 31 -5.26 -10.87 24.16
C GLU A 31 -4.95 -12.15 23.38
N SER A 32 -3.95 -12.10 22.50
CA SER A 32 -3.57 -13.24 21.67
C SER A 32 -2.79 -14.29 22.46
N ASN A 33 -2.07 -13.87 23.51
CA ASN A 33 -1.29 -14.75 24.37
C ASN A 33 -1.41 -14.36 25.86
N PRO A 34 -2.52 -14.74 26.53
CA PRO A 34 -2.82 -14.30 27.90
C PRO A 34 -1.82 -14.76 28.98
N GLU A 35 -1.10 -15.85 28.73
CA GLU A 35 -0.13 -16.41 29.69
C GLU A 35 1.27 -15.81 29.58
N ASP A 36 1.51 -14.93 28.61
CA ASP A 36 2.82 -14.32 28.41
C ASP A 36 3.13 -13.27 29.50
N ARG A 37 3.74 -13.76 30.59
CA ARG A 37 4.20 -12.94 31.71
C ARG A 37 5.16 -11.83 31.29
N THR A 38 5.91 -12.00 30.19
CA THR A 38 6.84 -10.97 29.72
C THR A 38 6.10 -9.76 29.16
N THR A 39 4.97 -9.99 28.49
CA THR A 39 4.08 -8.96 27.95
C THR A 39 3.41 -8.18 29.08
N VAL A 40 2.90 -8.86 30.10
CA VAL A 40 2.34 -8.23 31.31
C VAL A 40 3.37 -7.36 32.03
N GLU A 41 4.61 -7.84 32.16
CA GLU A 41 5.67 -7.11 32.86
C GLU A 41 6.13 -5.86 32.09
N LYS A 42 6.17 -5.92 30.76
CA LYS A 42 6.40 -4.74 29.89
C LYS A 42 5.32 -3.68 30.09
N ILE A 43 4.04 -4.06 30.03
CA ILE A 43 2.90 -3.17 30.24
C ILE A 43 3.00 -2.46 31.60
N PHE A 44 3.31 -3.21 32.67
CA PHE A 44 3.42 -2.65 34.00
C PHE A 44 4.55 -1.61 34.10
N ARG A 45 5.73 -1.88 33.50
CA ARG A 45 6.84 -0.92 33.48
C ARG A 45 6.48 0.35 32.72
N LEU A 46 5.77 0.23 31.60
CA LEU A 46 5.31 1.38 30.81
C LEU A 46 4.36 2.27 31.63
N ALA A 47 3.36 1.67 32.28
CA ALA A 47 2.43 2.41 33.15
C ALA A 47 3.15 3.08 34.35
N HIS A 48 4.08 2.37 34.97
CA HIS A 48 4.89 2.89 36.09
C HIS A 48 5.76 4.09 35.67
N ASN A 49 6.41 3.99 34.50
CA ASN A 49 7.21 5.09 33.94
C ASN A 49 6.32 6.31 33.64
N LEU A 50 5.17 6.10 32.99
CA LEU A 50 4.24 7.18 32.66
C LEU A 50 3.74 7.91 33.92
N LYS A 51 3.43 7.19 35.00
CA LYS A 51 3.08 7.77 36.31
C LYS A 51 4.21 8.62 36.89
N GLY A 52 5.44 8.08 36.91
CA GLY A 52 6.60 8.76 37.48
C GLY A 52 6.91 10.06 36.75
N SER A 53 6.96 9.99 35.43
CA SER A 53 7.29 11.11 34.54
C SER A 53 6.18 12.18 34.53
N ALA A 54 4.90 11.79 34.55
CA ALA A 54 3.78 12.73 34.64
C ALA A 54 3.83 13.58 35.93
N ASN A 55 4.10 12.95 37.07
CA ASN A 55 4.18 13.63 38.36
C ASN A 55 5.41 14.54 38.47
N ALA A 56 6.57 14.09 37.96
CA ALA A 56 7.81 14.87 37.97
C ALA A 56 7.69 16.17 37.15
N VAL A 57 6.91 16.15 36.08
CA VAL A 57 6.73 17.26 35.14
C VAL A 57 5.51 18.15 35.51
N GLY A 58 4.76 17.77 36.55
CA GLY A 58 3.67 18.58 37.12
C GLY A 58 2.27 18.30 36.54
N PHE A 59 2.08 17.19 35.83
CA PHE A 59 0.76 16.71 35.38
C PHE A 59 0.11 15.78 36.40
N SER A 60 -0.20 16.29 37.59
CA SER A 60 -0.68 15.46 38.72
C SER A 60 -1.95 14.66 38.42
N GLN A 61 -2.92 15.24 37.68
CA GLN A 61 -4.14 14.53 37.30
C GLN A 61 -3.89 13.35 36.34
N LEU A 62 -2.91 13.49 35.44
CA LEU A 62 -2.46 12.41 34.58
C LEU A 62 -1.75 11.32 35.41
N GLY A 63 -0.97 11.73 36.41
CA GLY A 63 -0.36 10.86 37.41
C GLY A 63 -1.37 10.05 38.24
N GLU A 64 -2.48 10.67 38.64
CA GLU A 64 -3.56 10.02 39.39
C GLU A 64 -4.27 8.93 38.57
N PHE A 65 -4.64 9.24 37.31
CA PHE A 65 -5.29 8.25 36.46
C PHE A 65 -4.34 7.10 36.08
N THR A 66 -3.07 7.39 35.81
CA THR A 66 -2.07 6.35 35.52
C THR A 66 -1.80 5.44 36.73
N HIS A 67 -1.95 5.96 37.94
CA HIS A 67 -1.91 5.15 39.16
C HIS A 67 -3.09 4.17 39.29
N GLU A 68 -4.31 4.60 38.95
CA GLU A 68 -5.49 3.71 38.91
C GLU A 68 -5.30 2.60 37.86
N LEU A 69 -4.77 2.94 36.67
CA LEU A 69 -4.43 1.97 35.63
C LEU A 69 -3.33 1.00 36.08
N GLU A 70 -2.27 1.48 36.74
CA GLU A 70 -1.21 0.63 37.31
C GLU A 70 -1.75 -0.32 38.38
N SER A 71 -2.69 0.15 39.22
CA SER A 71 -3.34 -0.66 40.25
C SER A 71 -4.16 -1.81 39.65
N TYR A 72 -4.88 -1.54 38.55
CA TYR A 72 -5.60 -2.55 37.79
C TYR A 72 -4.64 -3.58 37.15
N LEU A 73 -3.56 -3.10 36.53
CA LEU A 73 -2.53 -3.95 35.92
C LEU A 73 -1.81 -4.84 36.93
N LEU A 74 -1.58 -4.35 38.16
CA LEU A 74 -0.99 -5.13 39.23
C LEU A 74 -1.87 -6.34 39.60
N LYS A 75 -3.20 -6.15 39.64
CA LYS A 75 -4.14 -7.25 39.93
C LYS A 75 -4.17 -8.30 38.81
N LEU A 76 -4.04 -7.89 37.56
CA LEU A 76 -3.89 -8.81 36.42
C LEU A 76 -2.55 -9.57 36.52
N LYS A 77 -1.46 -8.87 36.86
CA LYS A 77 -0.13 -9.47 37.05
C LYS A 77 -0.09 -10.49 38.17
N ASP A 78 -0.72 -10.19 39.30
CA ASP A 78 -0.75 -11.06 40.49
C ASP A 78 -1.75 -12.23 40.34
N GLY A 79 -2.42 -12.35 39.19
CA GLY A 79 -3.42 -13.40 38.92
C GLY A 79 -4.71 -13.24 39.72
N ARG A 80 -4.95 -12.07 40.33
CA ARG A 80 -6.19 -11.75 41.06
C ARG A 80 -7.36 -11.46 40.13
N LEU A 81 -7.07 -11.10 38.88
CA LEU A 81 -8.05 -10.90 37.81
C LEU A 81 -7.62 -11.74 36.59
N PRO A 82 -8.54 -12.44 35.91
CA PRO A 82 -8.22 -13.17 34.70
C PRO A 82 -7.94 -12.22 33.55
N ILE A 83 -6.93 -12.56 32.74
CA ILE A 83 -6.61 -11.87 31.50
C ILE A 83 -7.55 -12.43 30.42
N ASP A 84 -8.75 -11.85 30.36
CA ASP A 84 -9.77 -12.18 29.37
C ASP A 84 -10.00 -11.02 28.38
N ARG A 85 -10.85 -11.24 27.37
CA ARG A 85 -11.18 -10.24 26.34
C ARG A 85 -11.64 -8.91 26.93
N GLY A 86 -12.48 -8.95 27.96
CA GLY A 86 -12.95 -7.71 28.57
C GLY A 86 -11.89 -7.01 29.44
N ALA A 87 -10.88 -7.73 29.97
CA ALA A 87 -9.76 -7.10 30.67
C ALA A 87 -8.98 -6.23 29.69
N VAL A 88 -8.73 -6.78 28.50
CA VAL A 88 -8.03 -6.07 27.44
C VAL A 88 -8.89 -4.93 26.85
N ASP A 89 -10.22 -5.07 26.79
CA ASP A 89 -11.12 -3.98 26.33
C ASP A 89 -10.99 -2.74 27.22
N ILE A 90 -10.92 -2.92 28.55
CA ILE A 90 -10.72 -1.82 29.49
C ILE A 90 -9.34 -1.18 29.30
N LEU A 91 -8.31 -2.00 29.12
CA LEU A 91 -6.93 -1.52 28.92
C LEU A 91 -6.83 -0.67 27.65
N LEU A 92 -7.41 -1.13 26.53
CA LEU A 92 -7.45 -0.38 25.27
C LEU A 92 -8.23 0.93 25.42
N ARG A 93 -9.41 0.91 26.06
CA ARG A 93 -10.18 2.13 26.35
C ARG A 93 -9.44 3.13 27.25
N SER A 94 -8.73 2.63 28.26
CA SER A 94 -7.91 3.44 29.15
C SER A 94 -6.74 4.07 28.38
N ASN A 95 -6.16 3.35 27.42
CA ASN A 95 -5.14 3.86 26.52
C ASN A 95 -5.68 4.95 25.59
N ASP A 96 -6.85 4.74 24.98
CA ASP A 96 -7.49 5.75 24.12
C ASP A 96 -7.76 7.05 24.85
N PHE A 97 -8.25 6.94 26.09
CA PHE A 97 -8.48 8.08 26.96
C PHE A 97 -7.17 8.83 27.24
N LEU A 98 -6.09 8.11 27.58
CA LEU A 98 -4.76 8.68 27.79
C LEU A 98 -4.22 9.37 26.52
N VAL A 99 -4.36 8.74 25.35
CA VAL A 99 -3.92 9.31 24.07
C VAL A 99 -4.69 10.60 23.77
N SER A 100 -6.01 10.59 23.94
CA SER A 100 -6.85 11.78 23.76
C SER A 100 -6.46 12.90 24.73
N TRP A 101 -6.16 12.57 25.98
CA TRP A 101 -5.79 13.56 26.99
C TRP A 101 -4.40 14.13 26.73
N VAL A 102 -3.41 13.30 26.41
CA VAL A 102 -2.06 13.74 26.03
C VAL A 102 -2.12 14.65 24.80
N SER A 103 -2.91 14.31 23.78
CA SER A 103 -3.10 15.18 22.60
C SER A 103 -3.75 16.53 22.95
N ALA A 104 -4.73 16.54 23.86
CA ALA A 104 -5.31 17.78 24.38
C ALA A 104 -4.28 18.63 25.12
N LEU A 105 -3.41 17.99 25.94
CA LEU A 105 -2.34 18.67 26.68
C LEU A 105 -1.24 19.23 25.76
N GLN A 106 -0.97 18.60 24.61
CA GLN A 106 -0.03 19.13 23.60
C GLN A 106 -0.53 20.44 22.98
N THR A 107 -1.85 20.64 22.93
CA THR A 107 -2.47 21.87 22.42
C THR A 107 -2.67 22.90 23.53
N ASN A 108 -3.01 22.46 24.74
CA ASN A 108 -3.22 23.30 25.90
C ASN A 108 -2.77 22.57 27.18
N PHE A 109 -1.66 23.00 27.79
CA PHE A 109 -1.11 22.39 29.01
C PHE A 109 -2.04 22.44 30.23
N GLU A 110 -3.10 23.26 30.21
CA GLU A 110 -4.12 23.33 31.28
C GLU A 110 -5.39 22.53 30.94
N ALA A 111 -5.39 21.74 29.86
CA ALA A 111 -6.54 20.91 29.47
C ALA A 111 -6.86 19.90 30.59
N LYS A 112 -8.00 20.12 31.24
CA LYS A 112 -8.58 19.18 32.21
C LYS A 112 -9.57 18.29 31.48
N VAL A 113 -9.39 16.99 31.62
CA VAL A 113 -10.33 15.99 31.13
C VAL A 113 -10.90 15.29 32.35
N ASP A 114 -12.22 15.19 32.42
CA ASP A 114 -12.89 14.46 33.50
C ASP A 114 -12.71 12.95 33.27
N PHE A 115 -12.00 12.29 34.19
CA PHE A 115 -11.77 10.85 34.18
C PHE A 115 -12.62 10.11 35.22
N ALA A 116 -13.48 10.79 35.99
CA ALA A 116 -14.24 10.19 37.09
C ALA A 116 -15.17 9.06 36.61
N ALA A 117 -15.80 9.25 35.44
CA ALA A 117 -16.66 8.23 34.83
C ALA A 117 -15.87 6.96 34.47
N LEU A 118 -14.69 7.11 33.85
CA LEU A 118 -13.85 5.99 33.42
C LEU A 118 -13.20 5.28 34.62
N ALA A 119 -12.75 6.04 35.63
CA ALA A 119 -12.22 5.49 36.87
C ALA A 119 -13.30 4.73 37.67
N SER A 120 -14.53 5.23 37.68
CA SER A 120 -15.67 4.50 38.28
C SER A 120 -16.01 3.24 37.49
N GLU A 121 -15.89 3.24 36.16
CA GLU A 121 -16.11 2.06 35.32
C GLU A 121 -15.01 1.01 35.51
N LEU A 122 -13.74 1.43 35.62
CA LEU A 122 -12.59 0.60 36.02
C LEU A 122 -12.89 -0.11 37.34
N LYS A 123 -13.25 0.63 38.39
CA LYS A 123 -13.57 0.08 39.72
C LYS A 123 -14.81 -0.84 39.70
N ALA A 124 -15.86 -0.46 38.96
CA ALA A 124 -17.06 -1.29 38.84
C ALA A 124 -16.80 -2.60 38.09
N GLN A 125 -15.92 -2.59 37.08
CA GLN A 125 -15.50 -3.82 36.40
C GLN A 125 -14.59 -4.66 37.28
N GLU A 126 -13.68 -4.06 38.06
CA GLU A 126 -12.89 -4.79 39.05
C GLU A 126 -13.78 -5.56 40.03
N GLU A 127 -14.82 -4.93 40.58
CA GLU A 127 -15.76 -5.57 41.51
C GLU A 127 -16.59 -6.69 40.85
N ARG A 128 -17.07 -6.46 39.62
CA ARG A 128 -17.80 -7.50 38.84
C ARG A 128 -16.92 -8.69 38.45
N ARG A 129 -15.63 -8.45 38.20
CA ARG A 129 -14.68 -9.49 37.78
C ARG A 129 -14.12 -10.25 38.97
N ALA A 130 -13.84 -9.56 40.08
CA ALA A 130 -13.44 -10.20 41.32
C ALA A 130 -14.53 -11.15 41.86
N SER A 131 -15.80 -10.76 41.75
CA SER A 131 -16.94 -11.63 42.11
C SER A 131 -17.11 -12.84 41.18
N ALA A 132 -16.85 -12.70 39.88
CA ALA A 132 -16.89 -13.83 38.94
C ALA A 132 -15.78 -14.87 39.17
N VAL A 133 -14.61 -14.45 39.68
CA VAL A 133 -13.52 -15.37 40.07
C VAL A 133 -13.90 -16.15 41.32
N ASP A 134 -14.58 -15.53 42.29
CA ASP A 134 -15.03 -16.17 43.53
C ASP A 134 -16.15 -17.19 43.28
N ASP A 135 -17.09 -16.90 42.36
CA ASP A 135 -18.12 -17.85 41.92
C ASP A 135 -17.53 -19.05 41.13
N SER A 136 -16.45 -18.83 40.36
CA SER A 136 -15.75 -19.92 39.65
C SER A 136 -14.92 -20.81 40.59
N ALA A 137 -14.41 -20.25 41.70
CA ALA A 137 -13.71 -21.00 42.73
C ALA A 137 -14.69 -21.82 43.60
N HIS A 138 -15.92 -21.35 43.80
CA HIS A 138 -16.98 -22.11 44.49
C HIS A 138 -17.64 -23.19 43.62
N ALA A 139 -17.63 -23.06 42.29
CA ALA A 139 -18.18 -24.09 41.38
C ALA A 139 -17.22 -25.28 41.15
N ALA A 140 -15.93 -25.13 41.47
CA ALA A 140 -14.93 -26.20 41.32
C ALA A 140 -14.91 -27.22 42.48
N ASP A 141 -15.64 -26.97 43.59
CA ASP A 141 -15.68 -27.83 44.77
C ASP A 141 -16.94 -28.75 44.82
N ALA A 142 -17.66 -28.86 43.70
CA ALA A 142 -18.88 -29.68 43.62
C ALA A 142 -18.94 -30.56 42.37
N ALA A 143 -18.04 -31.55 42.26
CA ALA A 143 -18.27 -32.76 41.47
C ALA A 143 -17.50 -33.96 42.07
N PRO A 144 -18.09 -35.17 42.10
CA PRO A 144 -17.72 -36.21 43.06
C PRO A 144 -16.49 -37.03 42.63
N ALA A 145 -15.73 -37.44 43.63
CA ALA A 145 -14.68 -38.44 43.55
C ALA A 145 -15.25 -39.82 43.16
N ASN A 146 -14.56 -40.52 42.25
CA ASN A 146 -14.61 -41.97 42.18
C ASN A 146 -13.19 -42.51 41.96
N GLU A 147 -12.80 -43.42 42.83
CA GLU A 147 -11.49 -44.08 42.91
C GLU A 147 -11.35 -45.21 41.90
N SER A 148 -10.15 -45.38 41.33
CA SER A 148 -9.45 -46.69 41.34
C SER A 148 -7.97 -46.52 41.00
N GLU A 149 -7.19 -47.10 41.90
CA GLU A 149 -5.77 -47.45 41.93
C GLU A 149 -5.40 -48.40 40.74
N THR A 150 -4.17 -48.75 40.34
CA THR A 150 -2.81 -48.68 40.92
C THR A 150 -1.78 -49.03 39.81
N GLU A 151 -0.48 -48.77 40.10
CA GLU A 151 0.72 -49.53 39.66
C GLU A 151 1.23 -49.38 38.19
N THR A 152 2.52 -49.18 37.86
CA THR A 152 3.79 -49.19 38.61
C THR A 152 4.91 -48.49 37.80
N GLU A 153 5.88 -47.96 38.56
CA GLU A 153 7.34 -47.93 38.33
C GLU A 153 8.04 -47.05 37.28
N ALA A 154 9.15 -46.50 37.78
CA ALA A 154 10.05 -45.52 37.22
C ALA A 154 11.28 -46.19 36.59
N GLU A 155 11.95 -45.50 35.66
CA GLU A 155 13.39 -45.22 35.81
C GLU A 155 13.83 -44.04 34.91
N ALA A 156 14.69 -43.21 35.48
CA ALA A 156 15.31 -42.03 34.90
C ALA A 156 16.58 -42.37 34.11
N VAL A 157 16.92 -41.58 33.08
CA VAL A 157 18.29 -41.07 32.77
C VAL A 157 18.17 -39.89 31.79
N GLN A 158 18.73 -38.72 32.14
CA GLN A 158 19.04 -37.60 31.24
C GLN A 158 20.53 -37.67 30.79
N PRO A 159 21.10 -36.66 30.09
CA PRO A 159 21.14 -36.48 28.64
C PRO A 159 22.60 -36.44 28.10
N GLN A 160 22.84 -36.56 26.78
CA GLN A 160 24.14 -36.16 26.19
C GLN A 160 24.00 -35.51 24.82
N GLU A 161 24.53 -34.29 24.72
CA GLU A 161 25.04 -33.64 23.51
C GLU A 161 26.27 -34.39 22.98
N GLN A 162 26.48 -34.42 21.66
CA GLN A 162 27.83 -34.34 21.10
C GLN A 162 27.86 -33.96 19.60
N VAL A 163 28.74 -32.98 19.35
CA VAL A 163 29.26 -32.47 18.07
C VAL A 163 30.16 -33.51 17.41
N SER A 164 30.25 -33.55 16.07
CA SER A 164 31.46 -34.06 15.40
C SER A 164 31.65 -33.49 13.99
N GLU A 165 32.89 -33.03 13.75
CA GLU A 165 33.48 -32.68 12.46
C GLU A 165 34.12 -33.91 11.76
N VAL A 166 34.19 -33.81 10.43
CA VAL A 166 34.91 -34.49 9.32
C VAL A 166 35.96 -35.59 9.61
N PRO A 167 36.18 -36.52 8.63
CA PRO A 167 37.37 -36.39 7.77
C PRO A 167 37.22 -36.83 6.29
N SER A 168 38.23 -36.42 5.49
CA SER A 168 38.64 -36.78 4.10
C SER A 168 39.04 -38.27 3.94
N ALA A 169 39.28 -38.94 2.78
CA ALA A 169 39.69 -38.63 1.40
C ALA A 169 39.47 -39.87 0.45
N ASP A 170 39.79 -39.71 -0.85
CA ASP A 170 40.07 -40.71 -1.94
C ASP A 170 38.89 -41.38 -2.68
N ALA A 171 38.87 -41.65 -4.01
CA ALA A 171 39.64 -41.30 -5.21
C ALA A 171 38.93 -41.93 -6.47
N PHE A 172 39.33 -41.51 -7.69
CA PHE A 172 38.98 -41.96 -9.07
C PHE A 172 37.68 -41.41 -9.70
N GLY A 173 37.60 -40.88 -10.92
CA GLY A 173 38.51 -40.58 -12.06
C GLY A 173 37.64 -40.02 -13.20
N ASP A 174 37.91 -38.82 -13.70
CA ASP A 174 38.43 -38.45 -15.04
C ASP A 174 37.49 -38.68 -16.25
N GLU A 175 37.03 -37.58 -16.88
CA GLU A 175 37.28 -37.28 -18.31
C GLU A 175 36.73 -35.88 -18.75
N SER A 176 37.69 -34.98 -19.00
CA SER A 176 37.83 -34.05 -20.14
C SER A 176 36.62 -33.29 -20.76
N SER A 177 36.66 -31.94 -20.71
CA SER A 177 37.19 -31.12 -21.83
C SER A 177 36.91 -29.61 -21.67
N ALA A 178 37.97 -28.81 -21.77
CA ALA A 178 37.97 -27.36 -22.00
C ALA A 178 39.01 -27.04 -23.09
N PRO A 179 38.90 -25.88 -23.77
CA PRO A 179 40.10 -25.13 -24.12
C PRO A 179 39.93 -23.63 -23.78
N THR A 180 40.80 -23.06 -22.95
CA THR A 180 42.00 -22.23 -23.26
C THR A 180 41.73 -20.73 -23.14
N GLU A 181 42.23 -20.14 -22.05
CA GLU A 181 42.58 -18.72 -21.92
C GLU A 181 44.11 -18.59 -21.93
N ASP A 182 44.61 -17.52 -22.54
CA ASP A 182 46.01 -17.06 -22.47
C ASP A 182 46.02 -15.51 -22.53
N PRO A 183 47.10 -14.83 -22.07
CA PRO A 183 46.99 -13.83 -21.01
C PRO A 183 47.55 -12.46 -21.42
N ILE A 184 46.74 -11.40 -21.36
CA ILE A 184 47.24 -10.02 -21.49
C ILE A 184 46.43 -9.08 -20.59
N ALA A 185 46.71 -9.06 -19.29
CA ALA A 185 46.07 -8.12 -18.35
C ALA A 185 47.00 -7.55 -17.26
N GLU A 186 48.33 -7.68 -17.38
CA GLU A 186 49.25 -7.25 -16.31
C GLU A 186 50.40 -6.31 -16.75
N ALA A 187 50.25 -5.56 -17.86
CA ALA A 187 51.36 -4.73 -18.37
C ALA A 187 51.04 -3.28 -18.75
N LEU A 188 49.91 -2.69 -18.33
CA LEU A 188 49.58 -1.27 -18.67
C LEU A 188 49.14 -0.39 -17.48
N ALA A 189 49.48 -0.77 -16.24
CA ALA A 189 49.20 0.03 -15.04
C ALA A 189 50.39 0.88 -14.53
N LYS A 190 51.39 1.15 -15.38
CA LYS A 190 52.50 2.07 -15.06
C LYS A 190 52.86 2.90 -16.29
N ALA A 191 52.38 4.16 -16.33
CA ALA A 191 53.12 5.37 -16.69
C ALA A 191 52.19 6.47 -17.26
N THR A 192 52.41 7.69 -16.78
CA THR A 192 52.00 9.00 -17.34
C THR A 192 50.57 9.50 -17.08
N LEU A 193 50.39 10.09 -15.89
CA LEU A 193 49.65 11.36 -15.77
C LEU A 193 50.55 12.34 -15.01
N SER A 194 51.01 13.37 -15.72
CA SER A 194 51.72 14.51 -15.13
C SER A 194 50.95 15.79 -15.38
N SER A 195 50.75 16.52 -14.29
CA SER A 195 50.48 17.96 -14.15
C SER A 195 49.10 18.52 -14.55
N LEU A 196 48.42 19.12 -13.56
CA LEU A 196 47.99 20.54 -13.47
C LEU A 196 47.56 20.84 -12.00
N PRO A 197 47.51 22.11 -11.53
CA PRO A 197 48.07 22.52 -10.24
C PRO A 197 47.06 22.79 -9.11
N ALA A 198 47.57 22.84 -7.86
CA ALA A 198 46.85 22.99 -6.60
C ALA A 198 46.54 24.45 -6.18
N PRO A 199 45.50 24.70 -5.34
CA PRO A 199 45.30 25.96 -4.61
C PRO A 199 46.04 25.96 -3.25
N PRO A 200 46.22 27.14 -2.59
CA PRO A 200 47.20 27.34 -1.52
C PRO A 200 46.71 26.97 -0.10
N PRO A 201 47.60 26.87 0.91
CA PRO A 201 47.26 26.38 2.24
C PRO A 201 46.87 27.51 3.21
N SER A 202 45.90 27.23 4.08
CA SER A 202 45.63 28.00 5.30
C SER A 202 46.00 27.17 6.55
N ALA A 203 46.65 27.85 7.49
CA ALA A 203 47.39 27.36 8.66
C ALA A 203 46.50 26.88 9.84
N PRO A 204 47.08 26.30 10.93
CA PRO A 204 46.42 25.33 11.82
C PRO A 204 45.80 25.95 13.08
N SER A 205 44.83 25.26 13.68
CA SER A 205 44.44 25.44 15.10
C SER A 205 44.54 24.12 15.86
N ALA A 206 45.09 24.23 17.07
CA ALA A 206 45.61 23.19 17.95
C ALA A 206 44.52 22.40 18.72
N PRO A 207 44.88 21.28 19.39
CA PRO A 207 43.96 20.30 19.97
C PRO A 207 43.65 20.58 21.45
N VAL A 208 42.48 20.16 21.93
CA VAL A 208 42.21 20.06 23.38
C VAL A 208 41.53 18.72 23.71
N SER A 209 42.38 17.83 24.22
CA SER A 209 42.22 16.97 25.41
C SER A 209 40.99 16.07 25.59
N ALA A 210 41.26 14.77 25.56
CA ALA A 210 40.47 13.70 26.15
C ALA A 210 40.96 13.34 27.56
N LYS A 211 40.02 13.00 28.48
CA LYS A 211 40.04 11.83 29.41
C LYS A 211 38.97 11.97 30.52
N PRO A 212 38.62 10.90 31.26
CA PRO A 212 38.56 9.47 30.91
C PRO A 212 37.22 8.80 31.32
N ALA A 213 36.79 7.79 30.56
CA ALA A 213 35.82 6.80 31.04
C ALA A 213 36.55 5.61 31.67
N SER A 214 36.12 5.22 32.88
CA SER A 214 36.46 3.96 33.54
C SER A 214 35.22 3.06 33.48
N ALA A 215 35.45 1.82 33.09
CA ALA A 215 34.48 0.77 32.80
C ALA A 215 33.62 0.33 33.99
N THR A 216 32.41 -0.20 33.73
CA THR A 216 32.10 -1.61 33.99
C THR A 216 30.73 -2.06 33.43
N ASN A 217 30.81 -3.16 32.67
CA ASN A 217 29.90 -4.32 32.56
C ASN A 217 28.49 -4.27 31.94
N SER A 218 28.44 -4.98 30.79
CA SER A 218 27.54 -6.09 30.44
C SER A 218 26.05 -5.83 30.26
N GLY A 219 25.66 -5.85 29.00
CA GLY A 219 24.34 -6.24 28.51
C GLY A 219 24.38 -6.09 26.99
N ALA A 220 24.17 -7.18 26.25
CA ALA A 220 23.98 -7.12 24.81
C ALA A 220 22.71 -6.29 24.53
N ALA A 221 22.88 -4.98 24.46
CA ALA A 221 21.87 -4.04 24.03
C ALA A 221 21.99 -3.92 22.51
N ASN A 222 20.87 -4.13 21.82
CA ASN A 222 20.69 -3.74 20.43
C ASN A 222 21.39 -2.40 20.21
N ALA A 223 22.31 -2.36 19.23
CA ALA A 223 22.85 -1.11 18.76
C ALA A 223 21.66 -0.18 18.49
N PRO A 224 21.61 1.03 19.07
CA PRO A 224 20.58 1.97 18.70
C PRO A 224 20.76 2.22 17.21
N GLU A 225 19.77 1.87 16.40
CA GLU A 225 19.74 2.33 15.03
C GLU A 225 19.90 3.85 15.09
N GLU A 226 21.01 4.36 14.55
CA GLU A 226 21.25 5.79 14.41
C GLU A 226 20.22 6.35 13.43
N SER A 227 19.02 6.58 13.94
CA SER A 227 17.89 7.07 13.16
C SER A 227 17.96 8.58 13.09
N ILE A 228 18.15 9.09 11.87
CA ILE A 228 18.15 10.52 11.60
C ILE A 228 16.73 10.91 11.21
N ARG A 229 16.07 11.74 12.03
CA ARG A 229 14.77 12.33 11.68
C ARG A 229 14.97 13.35 10.55
N ILE A 230 14.52 13.01 9.34
CA ILE A 230 14.56 13.90 8.17
C ILE A 230 13.16 14.46 7.92
N GLY A 231 13.03 15.79 7.81
CA GLY A 231 11.76 16.42 7.48
C GLY A 231 11.29 16.05 6.06
N LEU A 232 9.99 15.78 5.90
CA LEU A 232 9.36 15.33 4.64
C LEU A 232 9.75 16.20 3.43
N GLY A 233 9.75 17.52 3.59
CA GLY A 233 10.07 18.46 2.50
C GLY A 233 11.51 18.36 1.97
N ARG A 234 12.46 17.83 2.76
CA ARG A 234 13.84 17.56 2.26
C ARG A 234 13.87 16.32 1.38
N LEU A 235 13.14 15.28 1.78
CA LEU A 235 13.01 14.05 1.02
C LEU A 235 12.26 14.29 -0.31
N GLU A 236 11.22 15.12 -0.29
CA GLU A 236 10.53 15.55 -1.51
C GLU A 236 11.45 16.31 -2.48
N LYS A 237 12.32 17.19 -1.98
CA LYS A 237 13.32 17.87 -2.81
C LYS A 237 14.31 16.89 -3.41
N LEU A 238 14.82 15.93 -2.63
CA LEU A 238 15.68 14.87 -3.13
C LEU A 238 15.00 14.10 -4.28
N LEU A 239 13.74 13.70 -4.09
CA LEU A 239 12.96 13.00 -5.11
C LEU A 239 12.73 13.86 -6.36
N ASN A 240 12.53 15.17 -6.21
CA ASN A 240 12.44 16.07 -7.36
C ASN A 240 13.76 16.10 -8.14
N PHE A 241 14.90 16.19 -7.46
CA PHE A 241 16.21 16.13 -8.12
C PHE A 241 16.50 14.78 -8.76
N VAL A 242 16.11 13.67 -8.12
CA VAL A 242 16.20 12.33 -8.73
C VAL A 242 15.31 12.26 -9.96
N GLY A 243 14.09 12.79 -9.90
CA GLY A 243 13.19 12.87 -11.05
C GLY A 243 13.76 13.72 -12.18
N GLU A 244 14.36 14.87 -11.87
CA GLU A 244 15.08 15.71 -12.84
C GLU A 244 16.30 15.00 -13.43
N MET A 245 17.04 14.23 -12.63
CA MET A 245 18.16 13.42 -13.09
C MET A 245 17.70 12.30 -14.04
N VAL A 246 16.59 11.62 -13.76
CA VAL A 246 15.99 10.63 -14.67
C VAL A 246 15.57 11.30 -15.98
N ILE A 247 14.98 12.50 -15.91
CA ILE A 247 14.61 13.28 -17.10
C ILE A 247 15.86 13.64 -17.92
N LEU A 248 16.88 14.21 -17.29
CA LEU A 248 18.13 14.60 -17.95
C LEU A 248 18.86 13.40 -18.56
N HIS A 249 18.87 12.26 -17.88
CA HIS A 249 19.40 11.00 -18.42
C HIS A 249 18.60 10.55 -19.65
N SER A 250 17.27 10.60 -19.59
CA SER A 250 16.41 10.27 -20.75
C SER A 250 16.70 11.18 -21.94
N VAL A 251 16.90 12.47 -21.70
CA VAL A 251 17.28 13.47 -22.70
C VAL A 251 18.63 13.14 -23.35
N LEU A 252 19.64 12.85 -22.53
CA LEU A 252 20.97 12.48 -23.02
C LEU A 252 20.95 11.19 -23.82
N ASN A 253 20.18 10.19 -23.36
CA ASN A 253 20.05 8.91 -24.04
C ASN A 253 19.41 9.06 -25.43
N GLU A 254 18.38 9.90 -25.56
CA GLU A 254 17.74 10.18 -26.86
C GLU A 254 18.70 10.92 -27.82
N GLN A 255 19.42 11.93 -27.34
CA GLN A 255 20.42 12.64 -28.17
C GLN A 255 21.56 11.72 -28.61
N SER A 256 21.97 10.79 -27.75
CA SER A 256 23.05 9.85 -28.06
C SER A 256 22.68 8.79 -29.10
N LEU A 257 21.40 8.58 -29.40
CA LEU A 257 20.99 7.71 -30.52
C LEU A 257 21.34 8.32 -31.88
N SER A 258 21.57 9.64 -31.93
CA SER A 258 21.93 10.38 -33.14
C SER A 258 23.44 10.52 -33.33
N ASP A 259 24.26 10.11 -32.36
CA ASP A 259 25.71 10.33 -32.34
C ASP A 259 26.48 8.98 -32.35
N ASP A 260 27.44 8.82 -33.27
CA ASP A 260 28.14 7.55 -33.54
C ASP A 260 29.23 7.21 -32.50
N LYS A 261 29.44 8.05 -31.50
CA LYS A 261 30.52 7.88 -30.51
C LYS A 261 30.19 6.79 -29.49
N LEU A 262 30.78 5.61 -29.68
CA LEU A 262 30.66 4.45 -28.78
C LEU A 262 30.97 4.80 -27.31
N LEU A 263 31.96 5.66 -27.05
CA LEU A 263 32.31 6.08 -25.69
C LEU A 263 31.17 6.85 -25.01
N LEU A 264 30.51 7.76 -25.74
CA LEU A 264 29.38 8.54 -25.23
C LEU A 264 28.20 7.62 -24.85
N ARG A 265 27.87 6.64 -25.71
CA ARG A 265 26.83 5.64 -25.44
C ARG A 265 27.14 4.82 -24.19
N LYS A 266 28.39 4.38 -24.02
CA LYS A 266 28.84 3.66 -22.81
C LYS A 266 28.72 4.52 -21.55
N THR A 267 29.15 5.78 -21.61
CA THR A 267 29.06 6.71 -20.47
C THR A 267 27.61 6.99 -20.08
N ILE A 268 26.72 7.19 -21.05
CA ILE A 268 25.29 7.41 -20.78
C ILE A 268 24.65 6.17 -20.18
N HIS A 269 24.98 4.97 -20.68
CA HIS A 269 24.50 3.73 -20.08
C HIS A 269 24.95 3.58 -18.61
N GLN A 270 26.20 3.93 -18.31
CA GLN A 270 26.72 3.92 -16.94
C GLN A 270 26.05 4.98 -16.06
N LEU A 271 25.79 6.18 -16.59
CA LEU A 271 25.00 7.21 -15.92
C LEU A 271 23.59 6.72 -15.61
N GLY A 272 22.96 5.98 -16.52
CA GLY A 272 21.65 5.36 -16.30
C GLY A 272 21.67 4.35 -15.15
N LYS A 273 22.72 3.52 -15.05
CA LYS A 273 22.88 2.57 -13.94
C LYS A 273 22.98 3.30 -12.59
N VAL A 274 23.85 4.31 -12.50
CA VAL A 274 24.02 5.11 -11.27
C VAL A 274 22.73 5.86 -10.92
N THR A 275 22.05 6.43 -11.92
CA THR A 275 20.76 7.12 -11.74
C THR A 275 19.72 6.18 -11.13
N LYS A 276 19.66 4.92 -11.59
CA LYS A 276 18.77 3.89 -11.06
C LYS A 276 19.11 3.50 -9.62
N GLU A 277 20.39 3.31 -9.31
CA GLU A 277 20.84 3.02 -7.93
C GLU A 277 20.50 4.16 -6.97
N VAL A 278 20.73 5.42 -7.37
CA VAL A 278 20.35 6.59 -6.57
C VAL A 278 18.83 6.68 -6.39
N GLN A 279 18.06 6.35 -7.44
CA GLN A 279 16.61 6.29 -7.34
C GLN A 279 16.14 5.24 -6.34
N GLU A 280 16.67 4.02 -6.40
CA GLU A 280 16.34 2.92 -5.48
C GLU A 280 16.67 3.30 -4.02
N LEU A 281 17.86 3.88 -3.78
CA LEU A 281 18.25 4.38 -2.45
C LEU A 281 17.33 5.52 -1.97
N SER A 282 17.02 6.49 -2.83
CA SER A 282 16.12 7.58 -2.48
C SER A 282 14.71 7.09 -2.16
N MET A 283 14.28 5.98 -2.78
CA MET A 283 13.01 5.36 -2.47
C MET A 283 13.04 4.61 -1.15
N GLY A 284 14.11 3.88 -0.84
CA GLY A 284 14.31 3.23 0.45
C GLY A 284 14.20 4.21 1.62
N LEU A 285 14.73 5.43 1.48
CA LEU A 285 14.62 6.48 2.50
C LEU A 285 13.17 6.93 2.83
N ARG A 286 12.19 6.60 1.97
CA ARG A 286 10.77 6.94 2.16
C ARG A 286 9.93 5.77 2.67
N MET A 287 10.48 4.56 2.59
CA MET A 287 9.78 3.36 2.98
C MET A 287 9.60 3.31 4.48
N ILE A 288 8.39 2.93 4.89
CA ILE A 288 8.04 2.68 6.29
C ILE A 288 7.41 1.28 6.33
N PRO A 289 7.71 0.46 7.35
CA PRO A 289 7.07 -0.83 7.54
C PRO A 289 5.54 -0.71 7.65
N VAL A 290 4.81 -1.66 7.07
CA VAL A 290 3.33 -1.69 7.14
C VAL A 290 2.78 -2.04 8.52
N ARG A 291 3.63 -2.50 9.45
CA ARG A 291 3.33 -2.92 10.83
C ARG A 291 2.27 -2.06 11.52
N GLN A 292 2.46 -0.75 11.56
CA GLN A 292 1.51 0.16 12.25
C GLN A 292 0.10 0.13 11.64
N THR A 293 -0.01 -0.05 10.33
CA THR A 293 -1.31 -0.14 9.65
C THR A 293 -1.97 -1.49 9.90
N PHE A 294 -1.19 -2.57 9.95
CA PHE A 294 -1.70 -3.92 10.25
C PHE A 294 -2.21 -4.04 11.68
N GLN A 295 -1.49 -3.43 12.64
CA GLN A 295 -1.91 -3.33 14.03
C GLN A 295 -3.26 -2.60 14.18
N LYS A 296 -3.47 -1.51 13.42
CA LYS A 296 -4.79 -0.84 13.36
C LYS A 296 -5.88 -1.77 12.84
N MET A 297 -5.58 -2.61 11.84
CA MET A 297 -6.57 -3.59 11.33
C MET A 297 -6.93 -4.63 12.39
N GLN A 298 -5.99 -5.07 13.22
CA GLN A 298 -6.24 -6.01 14.32
C GLN A 298 -7.31 -5.48 15.27
N ARG A 299 -7.19 -4.20 15.66
CA ARG A 299 -8.20 -3.53 16.48
C ARG A 299 -9.57 -3.47 15.80
N ILE A 300 -9.62 -3.11 14.51
CA ILE A 300 -10.88 -3.05 13.74
C ILE A 300 -11.55 -4.42 13.64
N VAL A 301 -10.78 -5.50 13.43
CA VAL A 301 -11.31 -6.87 13.41
C VAL A 301 -11.93 -7.21 14.75
N ARG A 302 -11.22 -6.94 15.85
CA ARG A 302 -11.70 -7.20 17.21
C ARG A 302 -13.02 -6.48 17.51
N ASP A 303 -13.09 -5.19 17.22
CA ASP A 303 -14.28 -4.36 17.49
C ASP A 303 -15.47 -4.82 16.65
N THR A 304 -15.25 -5.08 15.35
CA THR A 304 -16.30 -5.53 14.42
C THR A 304 -16.80 -6.93 14.77
N SER A 305 -15.88 -7.82 15.14
CA SER A 305 -16.15 -9.19 15.59
C SER A 305 -17.02 -9.21 16.85
N SER A 306 -16.69 -8.34 17.83
CA SER A 306 -17.47 -8.18 19.06
C SER A 306 -18.88 -7.62 18.77
N ALA A 307 -18.97 -6.57 17.95
CA ALA A 307 -20.25 -5.95 17.60
C ALA A 307 -21.22 -6.91 16.87
N LEU A 308 -20.69 -7.85 16.09
CA LEU A 308 -21.48 -8.83 15.34
C LEU A 308 -21.63 -10.18 16.08
N GLY A 309 -21.02 -10.35 17.25
CA GLY A 309 -21.04 -11.61 18.00
C GLY A 309 -20.38 -12.79 17.28
N LYS A 310 -19.39 -12.53 16.42
CA LYS A 310 -18.64 -13.57 15.69
C LYS A 310 -17.32 -13.86 16.41
N GLN A 311 -16.77 -15.06 16.23
CA GLN A 311 -15.40 -15.38 16.64
C GLN A 311 -14.51 -15.36 15.41
N VAL A 312 -13.50 -14.50 15.41
CA VAL A 312 -12.59 -14.32 14.27
C VAL A 312 -11.16 -14.27 14.78
N ASN A 313 -10.30 -15.09 14.20
CA ASN A 313 -8.87 -15.08 14.38
C ASN A 313 -8.22 -14.31 13.22
N LEU A 314 -7.37 -13.32 13.53
CA LEU A 314 -6.63 -12.55 12.53
C LEU A 314 -5.19 -13.02 12.46
N ILE A 315 -4.73 -13.40 11.26
CA ILE A 315 -3.34 -13.74 11.00
C ILE A 315 -2.70 -12.61 10.21
N LEU A 316 -1.64 -12.01 10.76
CA LEU A 316 -0.82 -11.00 10.11
C LEU A 316 0.44 -11.67 9.56
N ALA A 317 0.82 -11.34 8.32
CA ALA A 317 2.06 -11.82 7.71
C ALA A 317 2.75 -10.70 6.92
N GLY A 318 4.08 -10.60 7.04
CA GLY A 318 4.86 -9.59 6.33
C GLY A 318 4.68 -8.17 6.88
N GLU A 319 4.55 -8.01 8.20
CA GLU A 319 4.43 -6.71 8.87
C GLU A 319 5.65 -5.80 8.64
N ASP A 320 6.81 -6.40 8.40
CA ASP A 320 8.06 -5.70 8.09
C ASP A 320 8.18 -5.29 6.62
N THR A 321 7.17 -5.60 5.81
CA THR A 321 7.17 -5.19 4.40
C THR A 321 7.12 -3.67 4.33
N GLU A 322 8.03 -3.12 3.55
CA GLU A 322 8.22 -1.70 3.38
C GLU A 322 7.28 -1.10 2.33
N LEU A 323 6.68 0.04 2.66
CA LEU A 323 5.80 0.81 1.77
C LEU A 323 6.04 2.32 1.91
N ASP A 324 5.85 3.04 0.80
CA ASP A 324 5.90 4.49 0.77
C ASP A 324 4.91 5.11 1.77
N LYS A 325 5.38 6.05 2.62
CA LYS A 325 4.53 6.71 3.63
C LYS A 325 3.20 7.24 3.07
N THR A 326 3.20 7.87 1.90
CA THR A 326 1.96 8.45 1.35
C THR A 326 1.01 7.40 0.80
N VAL A 327 1.56 6.30 0.28
CA VAL A 327 0.76 5.14 -0.15
C VAL A 327 0.18 4.44 1.09
N LEU A 328 0.97 4.27 2.15
CA LEU A 328 0.55 3.69 3.43
C LEU A 328 -0.61 4.48 4.07
N GLU A 329 -0.50 5.81 4.12
CA GLU A 329 -1.58 6.67 4.61
C GLU A 329 -2.84 6.58 3.76
N SER A 330 -2.70 6.46 2.43
CA SER A 330 -3.84 6.41 1.50
C SER A 330 -4.52 5.04 1.42
N ILE A 331 -3.79 3.94 1.69
CA ILE A 331 -4.32 2.57 1.61
C ILE A 331 -5.05 2.15 2.90
N GLY A 332 -4.85 2.85 4.02
CA GLY A 332 -5.48 2.55 5.30
C GLY A 332 -7.00 2.41 5.21
N ASP A 333 -7.68 3.42 4.64
CA ASP A 333 -9.15 3.42 4.51
C ASP A 333 -9.68 2.24 3.65
N PRO A 334 -9.12 1.96 2.44
CA PRO A 334 -9.43 0.74 1.70
C PRO A 334 -9.30 -0.55 2.50
N LEU A 335 -8.23 -0.72 3.27
CA LEU A 335 -8.00 -1.93 4.07
C LEU A 335 -9.03 -2.08 5.18
N VAL A 336 -9.37 -1.00 5.89
CA VAL A 336 -10.44 -1.02 6.91
C VAL A 336 -11.75 -1.54 6.31
N HIS A 337 -12.10 -1.07 5.12
CA HIS A 337 -13.36 -1.46 4.50
C HIS A 337 -13.36 -2.93 4.02
N LEU A 338 -12.26 -3.41 3.43
CA LEU A 338 -12.12 -4.81 3.02
C LEU A 338 -12.12 -5.76 4.22
N ILE A 339 -11.38 -5.42 5.28
CA ILE A 339 -11.35 -6.17 6.54
C ILE A 339 -12.76 -6.22 7.17
N ARG A 340 -13.47 -5.10 7.23
CA ARG A 340 -14.84 -5.07 7.75
C ARG A 340 -15.78 -5.94 6.93
N ASN A 341 -15.67 -5.93 5.60
CA ASN A 341 -16.50 -6.77 4.74
C ASN A 341 -16.16 -8.26 4.91
N ALA A 342 -14.89 -8.60 5.08
CA ALA A 342 -14.46 -9.96 5.42
C ALA A 342 -15.12 -10.43 6.74
N VAL A 343 -15.19 -9.58 7.77
CA VAL A 343 -15.81 -9.95 9.06
C VAL A 343 -17.35 -9.91 9.03
N ASP A 344 -17.97 -8.90 8.40
CA ASP A 344 -19.44 -8.73 8.34
C ASP A 344 -20.10 -9.74 7.40
N HIS A 345 -19.53 -9.91 6.20
CA HIS A 345 -20.15 -10.69 5.12
C HIS A 345 -19.39 -11.95 4.76
N GLY A 346 -18.06 -11.96 4.87
CA GLY A 346 -17.23 -13.13 4.57
C GLY A 346 -17.41 -14.24 5.61
N VAL A 347 -17.00 -13.95 6.85
CA VAL A 347 -17.03 -14.89 7.96
C VAL A 347 -18.47 -15.13 8.43
N GLU A 348 -18.85 -16.40 8.46
CA GLU A 348 -20.17 -16.86 8.84
C GLU A 348 -20.32 -16.95 10.37
N GLY A 349 -21.55 -16.95 10.89
CA GLY A 349 -21.80 -17.18 12.32
C GLY A 349 -21.41 -18.59 12.76
N ALA A 350 -21.10 -18.76 14.05
CA ALA A 350 -20.58 -20.03 14.59
C ALA A 350 -21.50 -21.24 14.31
N ASP A 351 -22.82 -21.04 14.31
CA ASP A 351 -23.80 -22.11 14.03
C ASP A 351 -23.73 -22.59 12.58
N LEU A 352 -23.75 -21.65 11.62
CA LEU A 352 -23.65 -21.97 10.20
C LEU A 352 -22.28 -22.60 9.85
N ARG A 353 -21.21 -22.21 10.56
CA ARG A 353 -19.88 -22.81 10.39
C ARG A 353 -19.85 -24.26 10.87
N ARG A 354 -20.46 -24.56 12.02
CA ARG A 354 -20.60 -25.94 12.52
C ARG A 354 -21.41 -26.82 11.57
N GLU A 355 -22.52 -26.32 11.02
CA GLU A 355 -23.31 -27.04 10.01
C GLU A 355 -22.50 -27.38 8.74
N ARG A 356 -21.55 -26.52 8.38
CA ARG A 356 -20.68 -26.67 7.20
C ARG A 356 -19.37 -27.39 7.50
N GLY A 357 -19.19 -27.94 8.71
CA GLY A 357 -17.99 -28.66 9.11
C GLY A 357 -16.74 -27.79 9.24
N LYS A 358 -16.90 -26.47 9.41
CA LYS A 358 -15.80 -25.52 9.59
C LYS A 358 -15.52 -25.25 11.07
N PRO A 359 -14.30 -24.83 11.44
CA PRO A 359 -13.99 -24.37 12.80
C PRO A 359 -14.93 -23.26 13.25
N ALA A 360 -15.31 -23.24 14.53
CA ALA A 360 -16.24 -22.23 15.06
C ALA A 360 -15.70 -20.79 14.95
N ALA A 361 -14.39 -20.61 15.12
CA ALA A 361 -13.70 -19.37 14.84
C ALA A 361 -13.40 -19.26 13.33
N GLY A 362 -13.75 -18.13 12.72
CA GLY A 362 -13.33 -17.80 11.35
C GLY A 362 -11.90 -17.32 11.29
N GLU A 363 -11.23 -17.54 10.17
CA GLU A 363 -9.88 -17.05 9.91
C GLU A 363 -9.93 -15.91 8.89
N VAL A 364 -9.30 -14.79 9.25
CA VAL A 364 -8.97 -13.71 8.31
C VAL A 364 -7.46 -13.57 8.29
N ARG A 365 -6.85 -13.59 7.11
CA ARG A 365 -5.42 -13.42 6.91
C ARG A 365 -5.15 -12.13 6.14
N LEU A 366 -4.29 -11.29 6.69
CA LEU A 366 -3.79 -10.07 6.06
C LEU A 366 -2.29 -10.24 5.83
N SER A 367 -1.86 -10.29 4.57
CA SER A 367 -0.46 -10.47 4.21
C SER A 367 0.05 -9.38 3.28
N ALA A 368 1.27 -8.93 3.48
CA ALA A 368 2.00 -8.06 2.56
C ALA A 368 3.32 -8.71 2.14
N TYR A 369 3.69 -8.58 0.86
CA TYR A 369 4.97 -9.04 0.33
C TYR A 369 5.32 -8.32 -0.97
N HIS A 370 6.62 -8.20 -1.30
CA HIS A 370 7.05 -7.68 -2.59
C HIS A 370 7.11 -8.79 -3.65
N GLN A 371 6.54 -8.54 -4.83
CA GLN A 371 6.60 -9.45 -5.97
C GLN A 371 6.80 -8.64 -7.25
N SER A 372 7.82 -8.99 -8.03
CA SER A 372 8.09 -8.39 -9.36
C SER A 372 8.14 -6.85 -9.36
N GLY A 373 8.72 -6.24 -8.33
CA GLY A 373 8.82 -4.77 -8.22
C GLY A 373 7.50 -4.08 -7.86
N SER A 374 6.49 -4.83 -7.43
CA SER A 374 5.23 -4.30 -6.88
C SER A 374 5.03 -4.82 -5.46
N LEU A 375 4.29 -4.05 -4.64
CA LEU A 375 3.80 -4.52 -3.36
C LEU A 375 2.48 -5.27 -3.59
N MET A 376 2.42 -6.50 -3.10
CA MET A 376 1.20 -7.30 -3.03
C MET A 376 0.66 -7.24 -1.60
N ILE A 377 -0.61 -6.83 -1.46
CA ILE A 377 -1.36 -6.93 -0.20
C ILE A 377 -2.53 -7.87 -0.45
N GLU A 378 -2.66 -8.91 0.36
CA GLU A 378 -3.74 -9.89 0.26
C GLU A 378 -4.57 -9.92 1.54
N ILE A 379 -5.89 -9.91 1.37
CA ILE A 379 -6.87 -10.08 2.45
C ILE A 379 -7.69 -11.32 2.12
N LYS A 380 -7.49 -12.39 2.88
CA LYS A 380 -8.14 -13.69 2.66
C LYS A 380 -8.99 -14.06 3.87
N ASP A 381 -10.25 -14.41 3.64
CA ASP A 381 -11.14 -15.00 4.65
C ASP A 381 -11.49 -16.45 4.31
N ASP A 382 -11.75 -17.28 5.32
CA ASP A 382 -12.22 -18.66 5.18
C ASP A 382 -13.76 -18.79 5.15
N GLY A 383 -14.41 -17.72 4.71
CA GLY A 383 -15.84 -17.51 4.80
C GLY A 383 -16.70 -18.30 3.80
N GLY A 384 -17.92 -17.82 3.61
CA GLY A 384 -18.91 -18.44 2.71
C GLY A 384 -18.57 -18.32 1.22
N GLY A 385 -17.56 -17.55 0.84
CA GLY A 385 -17.24 -17.22 -0.55
C GLY A 385 -18.30 -16.33 -1.20
N LEU A 386 -18.01 -15.86 -2.41
CA LEU A 386 -18.94 -15.07 -3.20
C LEU A 386 -19.77 -15.95 -4.14
N ASP A 387 -21.09 -15.80 -4.09
CA ASP A 387 -22.02 -16.53 -4.95
C ASP A 387 -22.25 -15.76 -6.28
N PRO A 388 -21.72 -16.25 -7.42
CA PRO A 388 -21.84 -15.53 -8.69
C PRO A 388 -23.28 -15.47 -9.19
N ALA A 389 -24.16 -16.41 -8.82
CA ALA A 389 -25.57 -16.37 -9.21
C ALA A 389 -26.32 -15.25 -8.47
N LYS A 390 -26.08 -15.10 -7.16
CA LYS A 390 -26.65 -14.00 -6.37
C LYS A 390 -26.14 -12.64 -6.81
N LEU A 391 -24.85 -12.51 -7.12
CA LEU A 391 -24.27 -11.26 -7.63
C LEU A 391 -24.91 -10.84 -8.96
N ARG A 392 -25.09 -11.80 -9.89
CA ARG A 392 -25.77 -11.58 -11.17
C ARG A 392 -27.22 -11.13 -10.98
N ALA A 393 -27.99 -11.85 -10.16
CA ALA A 393 -29.38 -11.51 -9.88
C ALA A 393 -29.53 -10.09 -9.30
N LYS A 394 -28.67 -9.73 -8.34
CA LYS A 394 -28.65 -8.40 -7.70
C LYS A 394 -28.21 -7.29 -8.66
N ALA A 395 -27.29 -7.58 -9.57
CA ALA A 395 -26.87 -6.63 -10.60
C ALA A 395 -27.98 -6.35 -11.62
N VAL A 396 -28.78 -7.37 -11.96
CA VAL A 396 -29.96 -7.23 -12.83
C VAL A 396 -31.06 -6.43 -12.13
N GLU A 397 -31.35 -6.74 -10.86
CA GLU A 397 -32.33 -6.01 -10.04
C GLU A 397 -31.98 -4.51 -9.93
N LYS A 398 -30.69 -4.20 -9.75
CA LYS A 398 -30.18 -2.83 -9.67
C LYS A 398 -30.00 -2.15 -11.03
N GLY A 399 -30.31 -2.82 -12.13
CA GLY A 399 -30.18 -2.26 -13.48
C GLY A 399 -28.75 -1.99 -13.94
N ILE A 400 -27.74 -2.61 -13.29
CA ILE A 400 -26.32 -2.48 -13.65
C ILE A 400 -26.02 -3.30 -14.91
N VAL A 401 -26.69 -4.45 -15.06
CA VAL A 401 -26.53 -5.36 -16.21
C VAL A 401 -27.92 -5.73 -16.76
N PRO A 402 -28.12 -5.73 -18.10
CA PRO A 402 -29.36 -6.21 -18.70
C PRO A 402 -29.51 -7.74 -18.50
N ALA A 403 -30.74 -8.18 -18.23
CA ALA A 403 -31.06 -9.58 -17.90
C ALA A 403 -30.64 -10.62 -18.96
N ASN A 404 -30.43 -10.19 -20.21
CA ASN A 404 -30.11 -11.07 -21.33
C ASN A 404 -28.59 -11.24 -21.58
N ARG A 405 -27.72 -10.66 -20.75
CA ARG A 405 -26.27 -10.79 -20.91
C ARG A 405 -25.75 -11.99 -20.10
N ALA A 406 -25.24 -13.00 -20.80
CA ALA A 406 -24.45 -14.05 -20.16
C ALA A 406 -23.12 -13.46 -19.67
N LEU A 407 -22.84 -13.63 -18.38
CA LEU A 407 -21.60 -13.19 -17.73
C LEU A 407 -20.86 -14.42 -17.24
N SER A 408 -19.54 -14.42 -17.44
CA SER A 408 -18.63 -15.35 -16.77
C SER A 408 -18.62 -15.09 -15.26
N ASP A 409 -18.18 -16.09 -14.48
CA ASP A 409 -18.09 -15.92 -13.02
C ASP A 409 -17.08 -14.84 -12.62
N GLN A 410 -15.97 -14.69 -13.37
CA GLN A 410 -15.02 -13.60 -13.15
C GLN A 410 -15.65 -12.21 -13.39
N GLU A 411 -16.41 -12.03 -14.47
CA GLU A 411 -17.14 -10.79 -14.69
C GLU A 411 -18.17 -10.53 -13.59
N ALA A 412 -18.83 -11.59 -13.08
CA ALA A 412 -19.78 -11.47 -11.99
C ALA A 412 -19.12 -10.97 -10.69
N TYR A 413 -17.91 -11.43 -10.35
CA TYR A 413 -17.16 -10.92 -9.20
C TYR A 413 -16.75 -9.46 -9.37
N GLN A 414 -16.40 -9.04 -10.59
CA GLN A 414 -16.05 -7.64 -10.86
C GLN A 414 -17.22 -6.66 -10.66
N LEU A 415 -18.48 -7.14 -10.75
CA LEU A 415 -19.66 -6.31 -10.50
C LEU A 415 -19.75 -5.77 -9.08
N ILE A 416 -19.06 -6.38 -8.11
CA ILE A 416 -18.99 -5.91 -6.72
C ILE A 416 -18.49 -4.47 -6.65
N PHE A 417 -17.57 -4.10 -7.54
CA PHE A 417 -16.97 -2.78 -7.63
C PHE A 417 -17.76 -1.81 -8.51
N ALA A 418 -18.89 -2.22 -9.09
CA ALA A 418 -19.71 -1.35 -9.91
C ALA A 418 -20.40 -0.29 -9.03
N SER A 419 -20.40 0.96 -9.50
CA SER A 419 -21.09 2.06 -8.82
C SER A 419 -22.56 1.72 -8.59
N GLY A 420 -23.03 1.87 -7.35
CA GLY A 420 -24.41 1.54 -6.96
C GLY A 420 -24.65 0.06 -6.58
N PHE A 421 -23.68 -0.84 -6.77
CA PHE A 421 -23.81 -2.23 -6.32
C PHE A 421 -23.85 -2.35 -4.78
N SER A 422 -23.03 -1.55 -4.10
CA SER A 422 -22.85 -1.58 -2.64
C SER A 422 -23.71 -0.59 -1.85
N THR A 423 -24.91 -0.24 -2.35
CA THR A 423 -25.88 0.55 -1.58
C THR A 423 -26.58 -0.31 -0.52
N LYS A 424 -26.04 -0.36 0.71
CA LYS A 424 -26.80 -0.73 1.92
C LYS A 424 -27.54 0.53 2.43
N ALA A 425 -28.78 0.34 2.87
CA ALA A 425 -29.75 1.37 3.26
C ALA A 425 -29.58 1.92 4.71
N GLN A 426 -28.44 1.69 5.35
CA GLN A 426 -28.15 2.25 6.67
C GLN A 426 -26.72 2.79 6.67
N THR A 427 -26.62 4.12 6.69
CA THR A 427 -25.39 4.83 7.06
C THR A 427 -25.09 4.50 8.52
N THR A 428 -24.17 3.59 8.77
CA THR A 428 -23.59 3.41 10.11
C THR A 428 -22.70 4.60 10.43
N ASP A 429 -22.86 5.19 11.61
CA ASP A 429 -22.41 6.52 12.04
C ASP A 429 -20.89 6.81 12.08
N ILE A 430 -20.02 5.92 11.58
CA ILE A 430 -18.58 5.96 11.94
C ILE A 430 -17.67 6.52 10.82
N SER A 431 -18.18 7.00 9.68
CA SER A 431 -17.28 7.65 8.69
C SER A 431 -17.87 8.71 7.76
N GLY A 432 -19.13 9.13 7.93
CA GLY A 432 -19.69 10.32 7.25
C GLY A 432 -19.68 10.33 5.71
N ARG A 433 -19.26 9.27 5.03
CA ARG A 433 -19.34 9.09 3.59
C ARG A 433 -19.76 7.65 3.35
N GLY A 434 -20.83 7.42 2.60
CA GLY A 434 -21.22 6.06 2.20
C GLY A 434 -20.09 5.43 1.40
N VAL A 435 -19.30 4.55 2.01
CA VAL A 435 -18.17 3.89 1.36
C VAL A 435 -18.65 2.54 0.84
N GLY A 436 -18.74 2.42 -0.48
CA GLY A 436 -18.93 1.15 -1.17
C GLY A 436 -17.61 0.58 -1.68
N MET A 437 -17.66 -0.63 -2.21
CA MET A 437 -16.52 -1.26 -2.89
C MET A 437 -16.04 -0.46 -4.11
N ASP A 438 -16.89 0.35 -4.72
CA ASP A 438 -16.55 1.30 -5.79
C ASP A 438 -15.54 2.37 -5.32
N VAL A 439 -15.71 2.90 -4.10
CA VAL A 439 -14.76 3.85 -3.50
C VAL A 439 -13.40 3.18 -3.24
N VAL A 440 -13.40 1.92 -2.79
CA VAL A 440 -12.17 1.14 -2.59
C VAL A 440 -11.40 0.98 -3.89
N ARG A 441 -12.08 0.53 -4.96
CA ARG A 441 -11.44 0.41 -6.28
C ARG A 441 -10.89 1.75 -6.76
N THR A 442 -11.69 2.82 -6.68
CA THR A 442 -11.28 4.16 -7.12
C THR A 442 -10.05 4.67 -6.35
N ASN A 443 -9.99 4.42 -5.04
CA ASN A 443 -8.83 4.79 -4.22
C ASN A 443 -7.57 4.01 -4.60
N ILE A 444 -7.69 2.70 -4.86
CA ILE A 444 -6.57 1.86 -5.30
C ILE A 444 -6.09 2.27 -6.70
N GLU A 445 -7.00 2.51 -7.64
CA GLU A 445 -6.69 3.00 -8.98
C GLU A 445 -6.00 4.37 -8.96
N ARG A 446 -6.40 5.26 -8.04
CA ARG A 446 -5.73 6.55 -7.82
C ARG A 446 -4.28 6.40 -7.32
N LEU A 447 -3.98 5.31 -6.62
CA LEU A 447 -2.62 4.91 -6.26
C LEU A 447 -1.89 4.17 -7.40
N LYS A 448 -2.51 4.10 -8.58
CA LYS A 448 -2.06 3.33 -9.75
C LYS A 448 -1.92 1.84 -9.45
N GLY A 449 -2.66 1.35 -8.47
CA GLY A 449 -2.76 -0.05 -8.17
C GLY A 449 -3.91 -0.73 -8.90
N ASP A 450 -3.94 -2.04 -8.79
CA ASP A 450 -5.04 -2.88 -9.23
C ASP A 450 -5.56 -3.74 -8.07
N ILE A 451 -6.85 -4.11 -8.13
CA ILE A 451 -7.49 -5.00 -7.16
C ILE A 451 -8.18 -6.15 -7.89
N HIS A 452 -7.86 -7.36 -7.48
CA HIS A 452 -8.38 -8.62 -8.01
C HIS A 452 -9.07 -9.42 -6.91
N ILE A 453 -10.10 -10.19 -7.27
CA ILE A 453 -10.83 -11.06 -6.36
C ILE A 453 -10.62 -12.51 -6.79
N GLU A 454 -10.20 -13.35 -5.86
CA GLU A 454 -10.18 -14.80 -5.97
C GLU A 454 -11.10 -15.39 -4.92
N THR A 455 -12.06 -16.23 -5.32
CA THR A 455 -13.05 -16.76 -4.38
C THR A 455 -13.52 -18.13 -4.84
N GLU A 456 -13.83 -18.97 -3.87
CA GLU A 456 -14.46 -20.26 -4.08
C GLU A 456 -15.66 -20.39 -3.14
N LEU A 457 -16.83 -20.69 -3.71
CA LEU A 457 -18.09 -20.76 -2.97
C LEU A 457 -17.99 -21.78 -1.84
N GLY A 458 -18.34 -21.36 -0.63
CA GLY A 458 -18.28 -22.17 0.59
C GLY A 458 -16.87 -22.37 1.15
N LYS A 459 -15.80 -21.85 0.53
CA LYS A 459 -14.43 -22.01 1.04
C LYS A 459 -13.76 -20.71 1.46
N PHE A 460 -13.59 -19.75 0.55
CA PHE A 460 -12.82 -18.53 0.84
C PHE A 460 -13.16 -17.37 -0.10
N THR A 461 -12.84 -16.16 0.34
CA THR A 461 -12.71 -14.98 -0.52
C THR A 461 -11.33 -14.35 -0.28
N CYS A 462 -10.66 -13.93 -1.33
CA CYS A 462 -9.34 -13.32 -1.28
C CYS A 462 -9.33 -12.07 -2.17
N PHE A 463 -9.04 -10.92 -1.57
CA PHE A 463 -8.79 -9.67 -2.27
C PHE A 463 -7.28 -9.49 -2.41
N LYS A 464 -6.80 -9.40 -3.64
CA LYS A 464 -5.39 -9.13 -3.96
C LYS A 464 -5.26 -7.72 -4.49
N ILE A 465 -4.50 -6.90 -3.77
CA ILE A 465 -4.17 -5.53 -4.16
C ILE A 465 -2.72 -5.51 -4.61
N ARG A 466 -2.48 -5.02 -5.82
CA ARG A 466 -1.14 -4.76 -6.32
C ARG A 466 -0.93 -3.25 -6.34
N LEU A 467 0.12 -2.79 -5.66
CA LEU A 467 0.52 -1.39 -5.64
C LEU A 467 1.92 -1.25 -6.24
N PRO A 468 2.15 -0.27 -7.13
CA PRO A 468 3.49 -0.03 -7.64
C PRO A 468 4.41 0.47 -6.53
N LEU A 469 5.64 -0.04 -6.49
CA LEU A 469 6.69 0.51 -5.65
C LEU A 469 7.15 1.82 -6.32
N THR A 470 6.58 2.93 -5.87
CA THR A 470 7.19 4.28 -5.85
C THR A 470 7.02 5.19 -7.07
N LEU A 471 7.78 6.33 -7.09
CA LEU A 471 7.68 7.55 -7.93
C LEU A 471 6.77 7.38 -9.13
N ALA A 472 5.83 8.29 -9.35
CA ALA A 472 4.84 8.23 -10.41
C ALA A 472 5.47 8.24 -11.81
N ILE A 473 6.17 7.20 -12.20
CA ILE A 473 6.75 6.92 -13.50
C ILE A 473 5.76 5.98 -14.18
N ILE A 474 5.54 6.19 -15.47
CA ILE A 474 4.76 5.28 -16.29
C ILE A 474 5.52 4.98 -17.56
N ASP A 475 5.34 3.77 -18.07
CA ASP A 475 5.69 3.47 -19.46
C ASP A 475 4.67 4.18 -20.36
N GLY A 476 5.17 5.12 -21.15
CA GLY A 476 4.38 5.97 -22.03
C GLY A 476 4.74 5.75 -23.49
N MET A 477 3.73 5.67 -24.34
CA MET A 477 3.89 5.77 -25.78
C MET A 477 3.76 7.24 -26.19
N VAL A 478 4.83 7.80 -26.73
CA VAL A 478 4.86 9.21 -27.17
C VAL A 478 4.27 9.29 -28.57
N VAL A 479 3.16 10.00 -28.69
CA VAL A 479 2.39 10.15 -29.92
C VAL A 479 2.31 11.60 -30.34
N THR A 480 2.14 11.83 -31.64
CA THR A 480 1.88 13.15 -32.19
C THR A 480 0.43 13.31 -32.61
N ALA A 481 -0.12 14.49 -32.34
CA ALA A 481 -1.32 14.97 -32.99
C ALA A 481 -1.07 16.42 -33.39
N GLU A 482 -1.12 16.67 -34.69
CA GLU A 482 -0.72 17.91 -35.34
C GLU A 482 0.73 18.30 -34.94
N ASN A 483 0.89 19.48 -34.32
CA ASN A 483 2.19 20.00 -33.90
C ASN A 483 2.51 19.70 -32.43
N ALA A 484 1.66 18.95 -31.73
CA ALA A 484 1.80 18.67 -30.30
C ALA A 484 2.12 17.19 -30.03
N ARG A 485 2.85 16.97 -28.94
CA ARG A 485 3.22 15.63 -28.45
C ARG A 485 2.41 15.31 -27.20
N TYR A 486 1.96 14.07 -27.13
CA TYR A 486 1.18 13.53 -26.03
C TYR A 486 1.76 12.19 -25.60
N VAL A 487 1.50 11.81 -24.37
CA VAL A 487 1.87 10.50 -23.85
C VAL A 487 0.62 9.69 -23.59
N ILE A 488 0.56 8.49 -24.15
CA ILE A 488 -0.49 7.51 -23.85
C ILE A 488 0.13 6.44 -22.95
N PRO A 489 -0.41 6.21 -21.73
CA PRO A 489 0.05 5.11 -20.88
C PRO A 489 -0.02 3.78 -21.64
N LEU A 490 1.08 3.03 -21.64
CA LEU A 490 1.15 1.75 -22.36
C LEU A 490 0.13 0.73 -21.83
N ALA A 491 -0.24 0.84 -20.55
CA ALA A 491 -1.29 0.04 -19.92
C ALA A 491 -2.67 0.18 -20.61
N HIS A 492 -2.92 1.28 -21.35
CA HIS A 492 -4.15 1.47 -22.12
C HIS A 492 -4.03 0.97 -23.57
N VAL A 493 -2.82 0.64 -24.04
CA VAL A 493 -2.57 0.26 -25.43
C VAL A 493 -2.65 -1.25 -25.57
N HIS A 494 -3.64 -1.75 -26.31
CA HIS A 494 -3.73 -3.17 -26.65
C HIS A 494 -2.85 -3.50 -27.87
N GLU A 495 -3.02 -2.75 -28.96
CA GLU A 495 -2.19 -2.86 -30.16
C GLU A 495 -2.21 -1.54 -30.95
N SER A 496 -1.21 -1.32 -31.81
CA SER A 496 -1.17 -0.20 -32.76
C SER A 496 -1.08 -0.73 -34.19
N VAL A 497 -1.92 -0.20 -35.08
CA VAL A 497 -2.06 -0.66 -36.47
C VAL A 497 -2.20 0.55 -37.39
N ARG A 498 -1.53 0.54 -38.54
CA ARG A 498 -1.80 1.52 -39.60
C ARG A 498 -3.00 1.04 -40.42
N PRO A 499 -4.13 1.77 -40.43
CA PRO A 499 -5.34 1.34 -41.11
C PRO A 499 -5.18 1.46 -42.63
N ALA A 500 -5.62 0.45 -43.39
CA ALA A 500 -5.80 0.59 -44.83
C ALA A 500 -7.09 1.40 -45.11
N LYS A 501 -7.20 1.97 -46.31
CA LYS A 501 -8.45 2.67 -46.74
C LYS A 501 -9.67 1.74 -46.71
N GLU A 502 -9.45 0.44 -46.87
CA GLU A 502 -10.48 -0.60 -46.90
C GLU A 502 -11.00 -0.94 -45.50
N ASP A 503 -10.18 -0.76 -44.46
CA ASP A 503 -10.55 -1.06 -43.07
C ASP A 503 -11.36 0.07 -42.41
N LEU A 504 -11.47 1.22 -43.10
CA LEU A 504 -12.13 2.41 -42.60
C LEU A 504 -13.54 2.51 -43.19
N HIS A 505 -14.53 2.44 -42.32
CA HIS A 505 -15.94 2.50 -42.69
C HIS A 505 -16.65 3.61 -41.94
N PHE A 506 -17.72 4.14 -42.53
CA PHE A 506 -18.63 5.05 -41.84
C PHE A 506 -19.95 4.34 -41.62
N VAL A 507 -20.38 4.24 -40.36
CA VAL A 507 -21.63 3.59 -39.97
C VAL A 507 -22.56 4.64 -39.35
N THR A 508 -23.73 4.83 -39.97
CA THR A 508 -24.75 5.78 -39.49
C THR A 508 -25.14 5.46 -38.04
N GLY A 509 -24.97 6.41 -37.13
CA GLY A 509 -25.24 6.27 -35.70
C GLY A 509 -24.02 5.90 -34.83
N MET A 510 -22.95 5.33 -35.40
CA MET A 510 -21.68 5.07 -34.70
C MET A 510 -20.54 6.01 -35.14
N GLY A 511 -20.63 6.59 -36.35
CA GLY A 511 -19.59 7.45 -36.91
C GLY A 511 -18.53 6.67 -37.68
N ASP A 512 -17.28 7.13 -37.62
CA ASP A 512 -16.14 6.43 -38.20
C ASP A 512 -15.85 5.14 -37.43
N VAL A 513 -15.62 4.05 -38.16
CA VAL A 513 -15.40 2.71 -37.64
C VAL A 513 -14.15 2.12 -38.29
N PHE A 514 -13.31 1.49 -37.48
CA PHE A 514 -12.14 0.73 -37.90
C PHE A 514 -12.41 -0.76 -37.76
N SER A 515 -12.40 -1.49 -38.89
CA SER A 515 -12.55 -2.94 -38.90
C SER A 515 -11.19 -3.61 -38.72
N LEU A 516 -11.02 -4.33 -37.60
CA LEU A 516 -9.79 -5.05 -37.31
C LEU A 516 -10.11 -6.52 -37.04
N ARG A 517 -9.64 -7.41 -37.92
CA ARG A 517 -9.84 -8.88 -37.82
C ARG A 517 -11.32 -9.28 -37.65
N GLY A 518 -12.23 -8.55 -38.30
CA GLY A 518 -13.67 -8.80 -38.24
C GLY A 518 -14.40 -8.14 -37.05
N GLU A 519 -13.69 -7.46 -36.15
CA GLU A 519 -14.29 -6.61 -35.11
C GLU A 519 -14.40 -5.17 -35.60
N ASN A 520 -15.58 -4.55 -35.42
CA ASN A 520 -15.83 -3.15 -35.78
C ASN A 520 -15.64 -2.25 -34.56
N LEU A 521 -14.55 -1.49 -34.54
CA LEU A 521 -14.19 -0.60 -33.44
C LEU A 521 -14.58 0.85 -33.77
N PRO A 522 -15.30 1.56 -32.88
CA PRO A 522 -15.50 2.99 -33.02
C PRO A 522 -14.16 3.72 -33.11
N LEU A 523 -13.99 4.56 -34.12
CA LEU A 523 -12.75 5.24 -34.44
C LEU A 523 -12.87 6.73 -34.12
N TYR A 524 -11.97 7.23 -33.28
CA TYR A 524 -11.91 8.63 -32.89
C TYR A 524 -10.59 9.24 -33.32
N ARG A 525 -10.58 10.50 -33.75
CA ARG A 525 -9.33 11.21 -34.04
C ARG A 525 -8.87 11.98 -32.80
N LEU A 526 -7.60 11.81 -32.41
CA LEU A 526 -7.06 12.44 -31.20
C LEU A 526 -7.16 13.97 -31.23
N SER A 527 -6.93 14.61 -32.38
CA SER A 527 -7.10 16.06 -32.54
C SER A 527 -8.54 16.54 -32.29
N GLY A 528 -9.53 15.82 -32.84
CA GLY A 528 -10.95 16.11 -32.63
C GLY A 528 -11.37 15.94 -31.17
N LEU A 529 -10.82 14.93 -30.51
CA LEU A 529 -11.00 14.64 -29.10
C LEU A 529 -10.44 15.74 -28.18
N LEU A 530 -9.27 16.28 -28.52
CA LEU A 530 -8.60 17.35 -27.78
C LEU A 530 -9.14 18.75 -28.13
N GLY A 531 -9.97 18.87 -29.18
CA GLY A 531 -10.49 20.14 -29.67
C GLY A 531 -9.44 21.04 -30.32
N THR A 532 -8.38 20.44 -30.89
CA THR A 532 -7.32 21.19 -31.60
C THR A 532 -7.86 21.73 -32.93
N LYS A 533 -7.29 22.86 -33.38
CA LYS A 533 -7.74 23.61 -34.57
C LYS A 533 -6.83 23.42 -35.79
N GLY A 534 -6.02 22.36 -35.84
CA GLY A 534 -5.12 22.12 -36.97
C GLY A 534 -5.78 21.38 -38.13
N THR A 535 -5.03 21.23 -39.22
CA THR A 535 -5.45 20.45 -40.39
C THR A 535 -5.13 18.97 -40.14
N PRO A 536 -6.15 18.11 -39.99
CA PRO A 536 -5.92 16.71 -39.66
C PRO A 536 -5.27 15.95 -40.83
N ARG A 537 -4.29 15.10 -40.52
CA ARG A 537 -3.67 14.21 -41.50
C ARG A 537 -4.69 13.16 -42.01
N PRO A 538 -4.62 12.72 -43.28
CA PRO A 538 -5.49 11.66 -43.80
C PRO A 538 -5.38 10.39 -42.96
N ALA A 539 -6.51 9.73 -42.66
CA ALA A 539 -6.54 8.55 -41.81
C ALA A 539 -5.60 7.39 -42.24
N PRO A 540 -5.34 7.13 -43.54
CA PRO A 540 -4.39 6.09 -43.96
C PRO A 540 -2.92 6.38 -43.61
N ASP A 541 -2.57 7.64 -43.43
CA ASP A 541 -1.22 8.08 -43.08
C ASP A 541 -1.03 8.25 -41.56
N CYS A 542 -2.11 7.98 -40.80
CA CYS A 542 -2.14 7.98 -39.34
C CYS A 542 -1.96 6.56 -38.81
N ILE A 543 -1.78 6.44 -37.49
CA ILE A 543 -1.71 5.16 -36.78
C ILE A 543 -2.93 5.05 -35.87
N ALA A 544 -3.64 3.92 -35.93
CA ALA A 544 -4.75 3.61 -35.04
C ALA A 544 -4.24 2.87 -33.81
N ILE A 545 -4.51 3.42 -32.62
CA ILE A 545 -4.21 2.81 -31.33
C ILE A 545 -5.49 2.18 -30.80
N VAL A 546 -5.46 0.86 -30.62
CA VAL A 546 -6.59 0.09 -30.10
C VAL A 546 -6.53 0.07 -28.58
N VAL A 547 -7.62 0.48 -27.94
CA VAL A 547 -7.78 0.49 -26.49
C VAL A 547 -8.93 -0.43 -26.12
N ARG A 548 -8.66 -1.44 -25.28
CA ARG A 548 -9.68 -2.34 -24.74
C ARG A 548 -10.07 -1.87 -23.34
N THR A 549 -11.31 -1.40 -23.18
CA THR A 549 -11.89 -1.09 -21.87
C THR A 549 -12.95 -2.13 -21.49
N LEU A 550 -13.27 -2.23 -20.19
CA LEU A 550 -14.31 -3.14 -19.68
C LEU A 550 -15.71 -2.88 -20.27
N LYS A 551 -15.99 -1.69 -20.79
CA LYS A 551 -17.30 -1.32 -21.34
C LYS A 551 -17.36 -1.50 -22.84
N HIS A 552 -16.54 -0.76 -23.59
CA HIS A 552 -16.49 -0.80 -25.05
C HIS A 552 -15.05 -0.61 -25.54
N PRO A 553 -14.53 -1.50 -26.40
CA PRO A 553 -13.26 -1.28 -27.08
C PRO A 553 -13.43 -0.18 -28.14
N PHE A 554 -12.38 0.61 -28.35
CA PHE A 554 -12.37 1.68 -29.35
C PHE A 554 -10.96 1.86 -29.91
N ALA A 555 -10.86 2.59 -31.01
CA ALA A 555 -9.59 2.96 -31.63
C ALA A 555 -9.42 4.48 -31.69
N ILE A 556 -8.18 4.95 -31.51
CA ILE A 556 -7.81 6.36 -31.64
C ILE A 556 -6.78 6.54 -32.76
N LEU A 557 -7.09 7.39 -33.73
CA LEU A 557 -6.15 7.86 -34.74
C LEU A 557 -5.22 8.92 -34.17
N VAL A 558 -3.93 8.63 -34.23
CA VAL A 558 -2.82 9.57 -33.97
C VAL A 558 -2.01 9.78 -35.26
N ASP A 559 -1.31 10.90 -35.37
CA ASP A 559 -0.57 11.20 -36.60
C ASP A 559 0.67 10.33 -36.74
N ASP A 560 1.38 10.10 -35.64
CA ASP A 560 2.55 9.22 -35.58
C ASP A 560 2.83 8.73 -34.14
N ILE A 561 3.62 7.66 -34.04
CA ILE A 561 4.19 7.14 -32.78
C ILE A 561 5.70 7.37 -32.84
N LEU A 562 6.23 8.19 -31.94
CA LEU A 562 7.66 8.52 -31.94
C LEU A 562 8.48 7.40 -31.30
N ASN A 563 8.15 7.05 -30.06
CA ASN A 563 8.86 6.04 -29.27
C ASN A 563 8.05 5.62 -28.04
N GLN A 564 8.54 4.59 -27.35
CA GLN A 564 8.11 4.20 -26.01
C GLN A 564 9.20 4.63 -25.02
N THR A 565 8.82 5.34 -23.97
CA THR A 565 9.78 5.81 -22.96
C THR A 565 9.12 5.90 -21.59
N GLN A 566 9.94 5.77 -20.55
CA GLN A 566 9.51 5.98 -19.18
C GLN A 566 9.43 7.48 -18.89
N VAL A 567 8.25 7.93 -18.47
CA VAL A 567 8.03 9.34 -18.15
C VAL A 567 7.65 9.53 -16.69
N VAL A 568 8.23 10.55 -16.07
CA VAL A 568 7.88 10.97 -14.72
C VAL A 568 6.63 11.85 -14.79
N ILE A 569 5.55 11.43 -14.13
CA ILE A 569 4.31 12.20 -14.01
C ILE A 569 4.52 13.35 -13.02
N LYS A 570 4.33 14.56 -13.52
CA LYS A 570 4.14 15.77 -12.72
C LYS A 570 2.65 16.10 -12.66
N LYS A 571 2.16 16.42 -11.45
CA LYS A 571 0.77 16.88 -11.28
C LYS A 571 0.60 18.22 -11.99
N LEU A 572 -0.48 18.34 -12.75
CA LEU A 572 -0.93 19.61 -13.29
C LEU A 572 -1.32 20.51 -12.10
N GLY A 573 -0.83 21.76 -12.05
CA GLY A 573 -1.07 22.67 -10.93
C GLY A 573 -2.56 22.86 -10.62
N ALA A 574 -2.89 23.42 -9.44
CA ALA A 574 -4.27 23.52 -8.95
C ALA A 574 -5.25 24.19 -9.95
N GLU A 575 -4.75 25.11 -10.78
CA GLU A 575 -5.51 25.80 -11.84
C GLU A 575 -5.99 24.87 -12.97
N HIS A 576 -5.35 23.72 -13.13
CA HIS A 576 -5.59 22.74 -14.19
C HIS A 576 -6.28 21.46 -13.69
N SER A 577 -6.64 21.40 -12.40
CA SER A 577 -7.35 20.27 -11.77
C SER A 577 -8.73 19.96 -12.38
N ARG A 578 -9.27 20.85 -13.22
CA ARG A 578 -10.56 20.69 -13.93
C ARG A 578 -10.41 20.08 -15.34
N LEU A 579 -9.19 19.81 -15.81
CA LEU A 579 -8.96 19.22 -17.12
C LEU A 579 -9.27 17.72 -17.08
N VAL A 580 -10.48 17.36 -17.50
CA VAL A 580 -10.91 15.96 -17.67
C VAL A 580 -10.23 15.35 -18.90
N GLY A 581 -9.72 14.11 -18.78
CA GLY A 581 -9.02 13.40 -19.86
C GLY A 581 -7.48 13.45 -19.78
N PHE A 582 -6.91 13.96 -18.68
CA PHE A 582 -5.46 14.03 -18.48
C PHE A 582 -5.07 13.59 -17.07
N SER A 583 -4.09 12.70 -16.93
CA SER A 583 -3.57 12.25 -15.63
C SER A 583 -2.40 13.09 -15.12
N GLY A 584 -1.76 13.88 -15.99
CA GLY A 584 -0.66 14.76 -15.61
C GLY A 584 0.11 15.32 -16.80
N SER A 585 1.30 15.86 -16.52
CA SER A 585 2.29 16.20 -17.54
C SER A 585 3.59 15.43 -17.33
N ALA A 586 4.35 15.27 -18.40
CA ALA A 586 5.66 14.67 -18.43
C ALA A 586 6.64 15.62 -19.14
N ILE A 587 7.94 15.45 -18.89
CA ILE A 587 9.00 16.08 -19.69
C ILE A 587 9.62 14.98 -20.55
N LEU A 588 9.60 15.18 -21.87
CA LEU A 588 10.17 14.23 -22.83
C LEU A 588 11.70 14.37 -22.92
N GLY A 589 12.36 13.44 -23.61
CA GLY A 589 13.81 13.46 -23.82
C GLY A 589 14.32 14.63 -24.67
N ASP A 590 13.46 15.46 -25.26
CA ASP A 590 13.88 16.73 -25.84
C ASP A 590 13.72 17.93 -24.88
N GLY A 591 13.38 17.66 -23.61
CA GLY A 591 13.12 18.67 -22.59
C GLY A 591 11.77 19.38 -22.72
N LYS A 592 10.95 19.04 -23.72
CA LYS A 592 9.63 19.66 -23.90
C LYS A 592 8.57 18.96 -23.05
N PRO A 593 7.61 19.71 -22.51
CA PRO A 593 6.49 19.12 -21.80
C PRO A 593 5.53 18.40 -22.76
N ALA A 594 4.98 17.29 -22.32
CA ALA A 594 3.90 16.56 -22.98
C ALA A 594 2.80 16.24 -21.97
N LEU A 595 1.55 16.24 -22.41
CA LEU A 595 0.41 15.87 -21.56
C LEU A 595 0.19 14.36 -21.60
N ILE A 596 -0.11 13.78 -20.45
CA ILE A 596 -0.43 12.35 -20.31
C ILE A 596 -1.94 12.18 -20.43
N LEU A 597 -2.37 11.35 -21.37
CA LEU A 597 -3.76 11.21 -21.78
C LEU A 597 -4.47 10.07 -21.03
N GLU A 598 -5.67 10.38 -20.52
CA GLU A 598 -6.62 9.40 -19.99
C GLU A 598 -7.72 9.14 -21.02
N LEU A 599 -7.44 8.24 -21.97
CA LEU A 599 -8.29 7.98 -23.15
C LEU A 599 -9.74 7.60 -22.79
N PRO A 600 -10.01 6.74 -21.78
CA PRO A 600 -11.39 6.42 -21.41
C PRO A 600 -12.19 7.63 -20.90
N GLU A 601 -11.58 8.52 -20.11
CA GLU A 601 -12.23 9.73 -19.60
C GLU A 601 -12.51 10.73 -20.72
N LEU A 602 -11.56 10.85 -21.64
CA LEU A 602 -11.62 11.81 -22.74
C LEU A 602 -12.80 11.48 -23.69
N LEU A 603 -13.06 10.20 -23.91
CA LEU A 603 -14.25 9.74 -24.64
C LEU A 603 -15.55 9.89 -23.85
N ALA A 604 -15.54 9.61 -22.54
CA ALA A 604 -16.71 9.82 -21.70
C ALA A 604 -17.19 11.28 -21.71
N LYS A 605 -16.27 12.24 -21.84
CA LYS A 605 -16.58 13.66 -21.99
C LYS A 605 -17.27 13.97 -23.31
N GLN A 606 -16.78 13.44 -24.43
CA GLN A 606 -17.36 13.68 -25.76
C GLN A 606 -18.80 13.14 -25.87
N ASN A 607 -19.06 11.96 -25.29
CA ASN A 607 -20.39 11.36 -25.28
C ASN A 607 -21.39 12.17 -24.42
N ARG A 608 -20.92 12.89 -23.38
CA ARG A 608 -21.76 13.76 -22.54
C ARG A 608 -22.07 15.12 -23.17
N THR A 609 -21.17 15.64 -24.02
CA THR A 609 -21.35 16.97 -24.64
C THR A 609 -22.21 16.94 -25.90
N GLY A 610 -22.70 15.76 -26.34
CA GLY A 610 -23.62 15.65 -27.49
C GLY A 610 -23.04 16.16 -28.81
N ALA A 611 -21.73 16.33 -28.89
CA ALA A 611 -21.07 16.73 -30.12
C ALA A 611 -21.03 15.50 -31.04
N ALA A 612 -21.98 15.44 -31.98
CA ALA A 612 -21.92 14.53 -33.12
C ALA A 612 -20.49 14.56 -33.74
N PRO A 613 -20.00 13.45 -34.33
CA PRO A 613 -18.74 13.46 -35.05
C PRO A 613 -18.81 14.60 -36.05
N ARG A 614 -18.03 15.66 -35.85
CA ARG A 614 -18.04 16.81 -36.77
C ARG A 614 -17.60 16.28 -38.12
N GLU A 615 -18.51 16.41 -39.10
CA GLU A 615 -18.25 16.16 -40.52
C GLU A 615 -16.86 16.68 -40.88
N THR A 616 -15.99 15.76 -41.27
CA THR A 616 -14.79 16.15 -42.01
C THR A 616 -15.24 16.62 -43.40
N ALA A 617 -14.63 17.71 -43.86
CA ALA A 617 -14.92 18.54 -45.03
C ALA A 617 -15.40 17.82 -46.32
N PRO A 618 -16.11 18.52 -47.23
CA PRO A 618 -16.82 17.91 -48.35
C PRO A 618 -15.86 17.27 -49.35
N ARG A 619 -16.20 16.06 -49.81
CA ARG A 619 -15.54 15.42 -50.96
C ARG A 619 -15.67 16.35 -52.17
N GLU A 620 -14.54 16.79 -52.72
CA GLU A 620 -14.49 17.49 -54.02
C GLU A 620 -15.24 16.67 -55.07
N ASN A 621 -16.21 17.31 -55.71
CA ASN A 621 -16.91 16.79 -56.87
C ASN A 621 -15.90 16.54 -58.01
N ALA A 622 -15.67 15.26 -58.33
CA ALA A 622 -15.13 14.90 -59.63
C ALA A 622 -16.12 15.35 -60.73
N PRO A 623 -15.67 16.02 -61.81
CA PRO A 623 -16.56 16.41 -62.88
C PRO A 623 -17.03 15.16 -63.63
N LYS A 624 -18.36 14.99 -63.72
CA LYS A 624 -18.98 14.06 -64.65
C LYS A 624 -18.69 14.55 -66.07
N GLU A 625 -17.70 13.96 -66.74
CA GLU A 625 -17.64 14.01 -68.19
C GLU A 625 -18.86 13.29 -68.75
N ARG A 626 -19.77 14.08 -69.33
CA ARG A 626 -20.81 13.63 -70.23
C ARG A 626 -20.14 13.10 -71.49
N ILE A 627 -20.17 11.78 -71.69
CA ILE A 627 -20.06 11.20 -73.01
C ILE A 627 -21.49 11.16 -73.58
N ALA A 628 -21.74 12.03 -74.55
CA ALA A 628 -22.92 11.98 -75.41
C ALA A 628 -22.44 12.11 -76.86
N ALA A 629 -22.28 10.96 -77.52
CA ALA A 629 -22.52 10.67 -78.94
C ALA A 629 -21.99 9.26 -79.23
#